data_AF-A0A9P4WKI0-F1
#
_entry.id   AF-A0A9P4WKI0-F1
#
_cell.length_a   1.000
_cell.length_b   1.000
_cell.length_c   1.000
_cell.angle_alpha   90.00
_cell.angle_beta   90.00
_cell.angle_gamma   90.00
#
_symmetry.space_group_name_H-M   'P 1'
#
loop_
_entity.id
_entity.type
_entity.pdbx_description
1 polymer ?
#
loop_
_entity_poly.entity_id
_entity_poly.type
_entity_poly.pdbx_seq_one_letter_code
_entity_poly.pdbx_strand_id
1 'polypeptide(L)'
;MCPQHDAPVSVAPECIVAATSAPAQKEKRLDAGNRHHDHYARRLPKWRNALRNRLIPIVRWETPWLAWMQDSMRSPALDTYFAYTANLGTHTFFMIFLPIQFWCGYTSLGRATVFMLAAGIYWSGFLKDMLCLPRPLSPPLARISMSGSAALEYGFPSSHSTNAVSVTIYAIYMLRQSEEYSPAFNIGLQALFYLYAVSIIVGRLYCGMHGFLDVLVGSTLGALITVFQLVFSDWIDSWIFSGTYKDLIIATLVIFVLVRIHPEPADDCPCFDDSVAFSGVVVGINIGAWHYAQSGFAINDIYPSTVPFELAQIGLPKAIVRTLLGVVVIFVWRATAKPTLFKILPPLFRLLERGRMNLPRAFFLNASSYTSIPNMRDDDNVIPPASQLPQMLKNLAHPRKRSVSVGPQSASDAYETLAYRNRRRRESVNSSDGTVLEDLEWSSSLPSQAVTPAVEKGQPLLGAGMLPTPMASRIHSYEQMMGTGNIKGLDGKMDTPPDSDTDLTGEASLKSEEENEKREIFMKLTKPRVRYDVEVVTKLIVYSGIGWFAVGLDPIIFELVGLGMGVRP
;
A
#
# COMPACT_ATOMS: atom_id res chain seq x y z
N MET A 1 54.86 -61.07 3.57
CA MET A 1 54.46 -62.12 2.62
C MET A 1 53.40 -61.54 1.70
N CYS A 2 53.79 -61.20 0.47
CA CYS A 2 52.83 -61.11 -0.63
C CYS A 2 52.28 -62.53 -0.92
N PRO A 3 51.15 -62.61 -1.64
CA PRO A 3 51.34 -62.90 -3.06
C PRO A 3 50.59 -61.94 -3.99
N GLN A 4 51.36 -61.44 -4.97
CA GLN A 4 50.97 -61.15 -6.36
C GLN A 4 50.43 -62.43 -7.00
N HIS A 5 49.70 -62.50 -8.11
CA HIS A 5 49.33 -61.60 -9.20
C HIS A 5 48.21 -62.36 -9.95
N ASP A 6 47.25 -61.66 -10.56
CA ASP A 6 46.83 -61.91 -11.95
C ASP A 6 45.99 -60.71 -12.44
N ALA A 7 46.33 -60.20 -13.62
CA ALA A 7 45.71 -59.09 -14.36
C ALA A 7 45.68 -59.50 -15.84
N PRO A 8 45.12 -58.74 -16.81
CA PRO A 8 44.05 -57.72 -16.79
C PRO A 8 42.93 -57.99 -17.83
N VAL A 9 41.80 -57.28 -17.77
CA VAL A 9 41.00 -56.98 -18.99
C VAL A 9 40.56 -55.52 -18.94
N SER A 10 40.95 -54.79 -19.99
CA SER A 10 40.70 -53.38 -20.27
C SER A 10 39.24 -53.10 -20.65
N VAL A 11 38.62 -52.09 -20.03
CA VAL A 11 37.44 -51.41 -20.59
C VAL A 11 37.66 -49.89 -20.46
N ALA A 12 37.40 -49.19 -21.56
CA ALA A 12 37.64 -47.77 -21.83
C ALA A 12 36.89 -46.82 -20.86
N PRO A 13 37.31 -45.54 -20.75
CA PRO A 13 36.63 -44.56 -19.91
C PRO A 13 35.30 -44.14 -20.56
N GLU A 14 34.18 -44.43 -19.90
CA GLU A 14 32.89 -43.89 -20.28
C GLU A 14 32.86 -42.37 -20.04
N CYS A 15 32.39 -41.69 -21.09
CA CYS A 15 32.22 -40.26 -21.18
C CYS A 15 31.20 -39.79 -20.13
N ILE A 16 31.66 -39.07 -19.10
CA ILE A 16 30.77 -38.36 -18.18
C ILE A 16 30.15 -37.21 -18.99
N VAL A 17 28.95 -37.47 -19.53
CA VAL A 17 28.09 -36.46 -20.12
C VAL A 17 27.72 -35.48 -19.01
N ALA A 18 28.34 -34.30 -19.05
CA ALA A 18 27.96 -33.18 -18.24
C ALA A 18 26.48 -32.87 -18.51
N ALA A 19 25.61 -33.21 -17.56
CA ALA A 19 24.25 -32.76 -17.54
C ALA A 19 24.27 -31.22 -17.42
N THR A 20 24.14 -30.55 -18.56
CA THR A 20 23.83 -29.13 -18.65
C THR A 20 22.46 -28.94 -18.00
N SER A 21 22.46 -28.69 -16.70
CA SER A 21 21.29 -28.16 -16.01
C SER A 21 20.90 -26.86 -16.72
N ALA A 22 19.76 -26.89 -17.41
CA ALA A 22 19.15 -25.69 -17.94
C ALA A 22 19.05 -24.66 -16.80
N PRO A 23 19.36 -23.38 -17.03
CA PRO A 23 19.25 -22.37 -15.99
C PRO A 23 17.81 -22.40 -15.50
N ALA A 24 17.60 -22.72 -14.22
CA ALA A 24 16.29 -22.67 -13.59
C ALA A 24 15.66 -21.33 -13.96
N GLN A 25 14.61 -21.36 -14.78
CA GLN A 25 13.89 -20.15 -15.18
C GLN A 25 13.48 -19.46 -13.88
N LYS A 26 14.09 -18.31 -13.58
CA LYS A 26 13.69 -17.49 -12.43
C LYS A 26 12.21 -17.19 -12.61
N GLU A 27 11.39 -17.81 -11.76
CA GLU A 27 9.94 -17.67 -11.77
C GLU A 27 9.58 -16.17 -11.79
N LYS A 28 8.62 -15.78 -12.65
CA LYS A 28 8.22 -14.38 -12.80
C LYS A 28 7.77 -13.86 -11.43
N ARG A 29 8.49 -12.87 -10.89
CA ARG A 29 8.16 -12.26 -9.61
C ARG A 29 6.97 -11.33 -9.79
N LEU A 30 5.77 -11.85 -9.55
CA LEU A 30 4.51 -11.09 -9.55
C LEU A 30 4.23 -10.51 -8.16
N ASP A 31 3.46 -9.42 -8.12
CA ASP A 31 3.11 -8.75 -6.87
C ASP A 31 2.14 -9.55 -6.02
N ALA A 32 1.94 -9.08 -4.79
CA ALA A 32 1.04 -9.67 -3.82
C ALA A 32 -0.37 -9.82 -4.40
N GLY A 33 -0.92 -11.02 -4.31
CA GLY A 33 -2.27 -11.36 -4.78
C GLY A 33 -2.37 -11.76 -6.26
N ASN A 34 -1.33 -11.54 -7.07
CA ASN A 34 -1.34 -11.76 -8.52
C ASN A 34 -0.63 -13.05 -8.98
N ARG A 35 -0.18 -13.92 -8.07
CA ARG A 35 0.48 -15.19 -8.44
C ARG A 35 -0.52 -16.24 -8.96
N HIS A 36 0.00 -17.35 -9.51
CA HIS A 36 -0.82 -18.46 -10.02
C HIS A 36 -1.76 -19.02 -8.93
N HIS A 37 -2.95 -19.51 -9.32
CA HIS A 37 -3.95 -20.03 -8.38
C HIS A 37 -3.40 -21.16 -7.49
N ASP A 38 -2.50 -22.00 -8.02
CA ASP A 38 -1.85 -23.08 -7.26
C ASP A 38 -0.97 -22.58 -6.11
N HIS A 39 -0.38 -21.39 -6.25
CA HIS A 39 0.43 -20.78 -5.20
C HIS A 39 -0.40 -20.57 -3.93
N TYR A 40 -1.59 -19.99 -4.10
CA TYR A 40 -2.52 -19.71 -3.01
C TYR A 40 -3.20 -20.97 -2.50
N ALA A 41 -3.52 -21.92 -3.38
CA ALA A 41 -4.10 -23.20 -2.98
C ALA A 41 -3.17 -24.04 -2.09
N ARG A 42 -1.85 -23.92 -2.26
CA ARG A 42 -0.86 -24.62 -1.44
C ARG A 42 -0.54 -23.93 -0.12
N ARG A 43 -0.57 -22.59 -0.08
CA ARG A 43 -0.18 -21.79 1.09
C ARG A 43 -1.33 -21.42 2.03
N LEU A 44 -2.54 -21.28 1.51
CA LEU A 44 -3.70 -20.87 2.29
C LEU A 44 -4.54 -22.08 2.75
N PRO A 45 -5.13 -22.02 3.96
CA PRO A 45 -6.18 -22.95 4.36
C PRO A 45 -7.32 -23.01 3.33
N LYS A 46 -7.91 -24.21 3.15
CA LYS A 46 -8.96 -24.47 2.13
C LYS A 46 -10.09 -23.44 2.16
N TRP A 47 -10.56 -23.06 3.36
CA TRP A 47 -11.63 -22.10 3.53
C TRP A 47 -11.24 -20.67 3.10
N ARG A 48 -9.99 -20.23 3.38
CA ARG A 48 -9.47 -18.93 2.95
C ARG A 48 -9.35 -18.86 1.44
N ASN A 49 -8.81 -19.92 0.83
CA ASN A 49 -8.68 -20.00 -0.62
C ASN A 49 -10.06 -20.03 -1.31
N ALA A 50 -11.04 -20.73 -0.74
CA ALA A 50 -12.41 -20.73 -1.26
C ALA A 50 -13.03 -19.32 -1.25
N LEU A 51 -12.84 -18.57 -0.17
CA LEU A 51 -13.31 -17.19 -0.07
C LEU A 51 -12.59 -16.26 -1.07
N ARG A 52 -11.26 -16.38 -1.19
CA ARG A 52 -10.47 -15.65 -2.19
C ARG A 52 -10.98 -15.91 -3.61
N ASN A 53 -11.20 -17.17 -3.98
CA ASN A 53 -11.68 -17.54 -5.32
C ASN A 53 -13.10 -17.04 -5.62
N ARG A 54 -13.94 -16.81 -4.60
CA ARG A 54 -15.26 -16.18 -4.77
C ARG A 54 -15.18 -14.67 -5.01
N LEU A 55 -14.18 -14.00 -4.43
CA LEU A 55 -14.05 -12.54 -4.51
C LEU A 55 -13.25 -12.06 -5.74
N ILE A 56 -12.32 -12.86 -6.27
CA ILE A 56 -11.54 -12.50 -7.48
C ILE A 56 -12.41 -12.14 -8.69
N PRO A 57 -13.48 -12.90 -9.04
CA PRO A 57 -14.34 -12.54 -10.16
C PRO A 57 -14.96 -11.16 -10.01
N ILE A 58 -15.29 -10.75 -8.78
CA ILE A 58 -15.85 -9.42 -8.49
C ILE A 58 -14.81 -8.34 -8.77
N VAL A 59 -13.58 -8.50 -8.26
CA VAL A 59 -12.48 -7.55 -8.51
C VAL A 59 -12.18 -7.40 -10.00
N ARG A 60 -12.20 -8.52 -10.75
CA ARG A 60 -12.00 -8.50 -12.21
C ARG A 60 -13.16 -7.83 -12.94
N TRP A 61 -14.39 -8.07 -12.50
CA TRP A 61 -15.58 -7.43 -13.08
C TRP A 61 -15.59 -5.92 -12.88
N GLU A 62 -15.08 -5.41 -11.76
CA GLU A 62 -15.02 -3.97 -11.48
C GLU A 62 -13.97 -3.22 -12.34
N THR A 63 -12.92 -3.91 -12.79
CA THR A 63 -11.75 -3.28 -13.42
C THR A 63 -12.06 -2.49 -14.71
N PRO A 64 -12.87 -2.99 -15.67
CA PRO A 64 -13.25 -2.24 -16.88
C PRO A 64 -14.04 -0.96 -16.59
N TRP A 65 -14.91 -0.99 -15.57
CA TRP A 65 -15.71 0.15 -15.16
C TRP A 65 -14.84 1.23 -14.52
N LEU A 66 -13.87 0.83 -13.70
CA LEU A 66 -12.88 1.73 -13.14
C LEU A 66 -12.02 2.35 -14.24
N ALA A 67 -11.62 1.56 -15.25
CA ALA A 67 -10.85 2.06 -16.39
C ALA A 67 -11.63 3.10 -17.20
N TRP A 68 -12.93 2.86 -17.43
CA TRP A 68 -13.81 3.83 -18.07
C TRP A 68 -13.96 5.13 -17.25
N MET A 69 -14.15 5.01 -15.94
CA MET A 69 -14.22 6.16 -15.04
C MET A 69 -12.90 6.96 -15.08
N GLN A 70 -11.77 6.26 -15.04
CA GLN A 70 -10.45 6.88 -15.08
C GLN A 70 -10.21 7.57 -16.43
N ASP A 71 -10.52 6.93 -17.56
CA ASP A 71 -10.39 7.54 -18.90
C ASP A 71 -11.24 8.81 -19.06
N SER A 72 -12.45 8.80 -18.49
CA SER A 72 -13.38 9.92 -18.58
C SER A 72 -13.01 11.11 -17.69
N MET A 73 -12.42 10.84 -16.50
CA MET A 73 -12.15 11.87 -15.49
C MET A 73 -10.70 12.39 -15.52
N ARG A 74 -9.77 11.71 -16.19
CA ARG A 74 -8.35 12.02 -16.03
C ARG A 74 -7.97 13.40 -16.56
N SER A 75 -7.31 14.17 -15.70
CA SER A 75 -6.65 15.42 -16.08
C SER A 75 -5.36 15.62 -15.28
N PRO A 76 -4.36 16.37 -15.80
CA PRO A 76 -3.10 16.60 -15.07
C PRO A 76 -3.30 17.26 -13.69
N ALA A 77 -4.31 18.12 -13.56
CA ALA A 77 -4.66 18.78 -12.30
C ALA A 77 -5.21 17.77 -11.28
N LEU A 78 -6.15 16.91 -11.70
CA LEU A 78 -6.74 15.88 -10.83
C LEU A 78 -5.72 14.77 -10.48
N ASP A 79 -4.86 14.38 -11.42
CA ASP A 79 -3.73 13.46 -11.17
C ASP A 79 -2.86 13.98 -10.01
N THR A 80 -2.57 15.28 -10.02
CA THR A 80 -1.75 15.93 -8.98
C THR A 80 -2.50 16.04 -7.66
N TYR A 81 -3.76 16.50 -7.68
CA TYR A 81 -4.59 16.61 -6.49
C TYR A 81 -4.76 15.27 -5.77
N PHE A 82 -5.20 14.22 -6.48
CA PHE A 82 -5.43 12.92 -5.87
C PHE A 82 -4.14 12.24 -5.42
N ALA A 83 -3.02 12.45 -6.12
CA ALA A 83 -1.71 11.99 -5.66
C ALA A 83 -1.28 12.66 -4.35
N TYR A 84 -1.51 13.97 -4.17
CA TYR A 84 -1.20 14.66 -2.92
C TYR A 84 -2.15 14.28 -1.78
N THR A 85 -3.46 14.17 -2.04
CA THR A 85 -4.42 13.74 -1.01
C THR A 85 -4.13 12.32 -0.50
N ALA A 86 -3.61 11.43 -1.36
CA ALA A 86 -3.15 10.11 -0.93
C ALA A 86 -2.02 10.17 0.12
N ASN A 87 -1.23 11.25 0.16
CA ASN A 87 -0.19 11.42 1.17
C ASN A 87 -0.75 11.70 2.57
N LEU A 88 -2.01 12.12 2.71
CA LEU A 88 -2.68 12.29 4.02
C LEU A 88 -2.87 10.95 4.76
N GLY A 89 -2.77 9.82 4.06
CA GLY A 89 -2.82 8.48 4.65
C GLY A 89 -1.46 7.89 5.01
N THR A 90 -0.39 8.69 5.02
CA THR A 90 0.98 8.20 5.17
C THR A 90 1.54 8.35 6.59
N HIS A 91 2.48 7.48 6.96
CA HIS A 91 3.17 7.52 8.26
C HIS A 91 3.77 8.88 8.59
N THR A 92 4.33 9.59 7.61
CA THR A 92 4.91 10.93 7.80
C THR A 92 3.88 11.96 8.20
N PHE A 93 2.73 11.94 7.52
CA PHE A 93 1.63 12.83 7.86
C PHE A 93 1.16 12.57 9.29
N PHE A 94 0.95 11.30 9.65
CA PHE A 94 0.52 10.92 10.99
C PHE A 94 1.53 11.28 12.09
N MET A 95 2.83 11.10 11.84
CA MET A 95 3.89 11.41 12.79
C MET A 95 4.02 12.91 13.09
N ILE A 96 3.57 13.79 12.18
CA ILE A 96 3.57 15.24 12.38
C ILE A 96 2.20 15.71 12.90
N PHE A 97 1.11 15.26 12.28
CA PHE A 97 -0.24 15.79 12.55
C PHE A 97 -0.84 15.32 13.87
N LEU A 98 -0.68 14.03 14.23
CA LEU A 98 -1.32 13.48 15.43
C LEU A 98 -0.76 14.09 16.73
N PRO A 99 0.57 14.26 16.90
CA PRO A 99 1.12 14.91 18.10
C PRO A 99 0.61 16.33 18.34
N ILE A 100 0.34 17.10 17.26
CA ILE A 100 -0.14 18.48 17.36
C ILE A 100 -1.46 18.56 18.13
N GLN A 101 -2.34 17.56 17.98
CA GLN A 101 -3.61 17.50 18.71
C GLN A 101 -3.37 17.48 20.22
N PHE A 102 -2.36 16.72 20.69
CA PHE A 102 -1.98 16.68 22.10
C PHE A 102 -1.31 17.98 22.56
N TRP A 103 -0.39 18.52 21.76
CA TRP A 103 0.34 19.73 22.11
C TRP A 103 -0.53 20.98 22.14
N CYS A 104 -1.65 20.99 21.41
CA CYS A 104 -2.65 22.04 21.44
C CYS A 104 -3.76 21.80 22.48
N GLY A 105 -3.60 20.83 23.39
CA GLY A 105 -4.55 20.57 24.48
C GLY A 105 -5.76 19.71 24.11
N TYR A 106 -5.93 19.34 22.83
CA TYR A 106 -7.03 18.48 22.37
C TYR A 106 -6.76 17.00 22.61
N THR A 107 -6.48 16.64 23.86
CA THR A 107 -6.01 15.29 24.26
C THR A 107 -7.05 14.21 23.99
N SER A 108 -8.33 14.46 24.33
CA SER A 108 -9.43 13.52 24.06
C SER A 108 -9.57 13.22 22.55
N LEU A 109 -9.63 14.27 21.73
CA LEU A 109 -9.69 14.15 20.27
C LEU A 109 -8.45 13.43 19.71
N GLY A 110 -7.26 13.78 20.21
CA GLY A 110 -6.00 13.15 19.83
C GLY A 110 -6.00 11.65 20.10
N ARG A 111 -6.32 11.24 21.32
CA ARG A 111 -6.39 9.81 21.71
C ARG A 111 -7.39 9.05 20.86
N ALA A 112 -8.62 9.55 20.74
CA ALA A 112 -9.66 8.90 19.94
C ALA A 112 -9.23 8.77 18.47
N THR A 113 -8.62 9.82 17.89
CA THR A 113 -8.11 9.80 16.51
C THR A 113 -7.02 8.73 16.35
N VAL A 114 -6.04 8.66 17.25
CA VAL A 114 -4.99 7.64 17.16
C VAL A 114 -5.54 6.22 17.31
N PHE A 115 -6.45 5.99 18.26
CA PHE A 115 -7.04 4.66 18.47
C PHE A 115 -7.86 4.21 17.27
N MET A 116 -8.68 5.09 16.68
CA MET A 116 -9.43 4.77 15.47
C MET A 116 -8.50 4.50 14.28
N LEU A 117 -7.46 5.30 14.07
CA LEU A 117 -6.49 5.08 12.99
C LEU A 117 -5.71 3.78 13.18
N ALA A 118 -5.30 3.47 14.42
CA ALA A 118 -4.60 2.23 14.74
C ALA A 118 -5.50 1.01 14.53
N ALA A 119 -6.75 1.08 14.99
CA ALA A 119 -7.75 0.04 14.76
C ALA A 119 -8.04 -0.13 13.26
N GLY A 120 -8.16 0.98 12.51
CA GLY A 120 -8.41 0.98 11.07
C GLY A 120 -7.30 0.30 10.29
N ILE A 121 -6.04 0.63 10.60
CA ILE A 121 -4.86 0.01 9.95
C ILE A 121 -4.72 -1.44 10.36
N TYR A 122 -4.90 -1.77 11.65
CA TYR A 122 -4.82 -3.14 12.13
C TYR A 122 -5.90 -4.04 11.49
N TRP A 123 -7.18 -3.66 11.55
CA TRP A 123 -8.26 -4.50 11.03
C TRP A 123 -8.28 -4.57 9.50
N SER A 124 -7.98 -3.47 8.80
CA SER A 124 -7.83 -3.52 7.34
C SER A 124 -6.61 -4.34 6.92
N GLY A 125 -5.48 -4.22 7.62
CA GLY A 125 -4.27 -5.04 7.43
C GLY A 125 -4.52 -6.52 7.71
N PHE A 126 -5.26 -6.83 8.77
CA PHE A 126 -5.69 -8.18 9.11
C PHE A 126 -6.50 -8.79 7.97
N LEU A 127 -7.49 -8.07 7.43
CA LEU A 127 -8.31 -8.55 6.32
C LEU A 127 -7.51 -8.69 5.01
N LYS A 128 -6.58 -7.76 4.75
CA LYS A 128 -5.64 -7.82 3.61
C LYS A 128 -4.84 -9.11 3.63
N ASP A 129 -4.16 -9.39 4.73
CA ASP A 129 -3.32 -10.59 4.87
C ASP A 129 -4.17 -11.87 4.99
N MET A 130 -5.41 -11.78 5.49
CA MET A 130 -6.33 -12.93 5.54
C MET A 130 -6.82 -13.36 4.15
N LEU A 131 -7.14 -12.41 3.27
CA LEU A 131 -7.80 -12.69 1.98
C LEU A 131 -6.86 -12.67 0.78
N CYS A 132 -5.72 -11.97 0.87
CA CYS A 132 -4.68 -11.94 -0.15
C CYS A 132 -5.23 -11.60 -1.56
N LEU A 133 -6.15 -10.63 -1.63
CA LEU A 133 -6.79 -10.24 -2.89
C LEU A 133 -5.92 -9.24 -3.67
N PRO A 134 -5.81 -9.43 -5.00
CA PRO A 134 -5.02 -8.54 -5.84
C PRO A 134 -5.67 -7.16 -5.95
N ARG A 135 -4.85 -6.16 -6.30
CA ARG A 135 -5.34 -4.86 -6.79
C ARG A 135 -5.95 -5.00 -8.19
N PRO A 136 -6.78 -4.02 -8.64
CA PRO A 136 -7.23 -3.95 -10.02
C PRO A 136 -6.08 -4.01 -11.04
N LEU A 137 -6.35 -4.61 -12.21
CA LEU A 137 -5.33 -4.80 -13.26
C LEU A 137 -4.95 -3.47 -13.92
N SER A 138 -3.66 -3.31 -14.21
CA SER A 138 -3.09 -2.14 -14.87
C SER A 138 -2.05 -2.62 -15.88
N PRO A 139 -2.32 -2.59 -17.20
CA PRO A 139 -3.50 -2.07 -17.91
C PRO A 139 -4.79 -2.90 -17.68
N PRO A 140 -6.01 -2.36 -17.93
CA PRO A 140 -6.33 -1.10 -18.61
C PRO A 140 -6.22 0.17 -17.73
N LEU A 141 -6.17 0.03 -16.40
CA LEU A 141 -5.96 1.16 -15.50
C LEU A 141 -4.51 1.68 -15.59
N ALA A 142 -4.33 2.96 -15.26
CA ALA A 142 -3.03 3.56 -14.99
C ALA A 142 -2.91 3.81 -13.48
N ARG A 143 -1.87 3.26 -12.85
CA ARG A 143 -1.60 3.53 -11.43
C ARG A 143 -0.95 4.89 -11.25
N ILE A 144 -1.54 5.67 -10.34
CA ILE A 144 -1.08 7.01 -9.96
C ILE A 144 -0.66 6.94 -8.49
N SER A 145 0.62 7.09 -8.21
CA SER A 145 1.14 7.09 -6.84
C SER A 145 2.36 7.98 -6.71
N MET A 146 2.58 8.50 -5.49
CA MET A 146 3.84 9.16 -5.11
C MET A 146 4.80 8.19 -4.41
N SER A 147 4.31 7.02 -3.97
CA SER A 147 5.12 5.99 -3.30
C SER A 147 4.97 4.65 -4.01
N GLY A 148 6.07 4.08 -4.48
CA GLY A 148 6.08 2.76 -5.13
C GLY A 148 5.75 1.62 -4.16
N SER A 149 6.03 1.80 -2.87
CA SER A 149 5.75 0.79 -1.83
C SER A 149 4.26 0.46 -1.68
N ALA A 150 3.37 1.44 -1.90
CA ALA A 150 1.92 1.25 -1.82
C ALA A 150 1.40 0.27 -2.87
N ALA A 151 2.07 0.13 -4.02
CA ALA A 151 1.68 -0.80 -5.08
C ALA A 151 2.00 -2.27 -4.75
N LEU A 152 2.83 -2.52 -3.74
CA LEU A 152 3.23 -3.87 -3.32
C LEU A 152 2.21 -4.53 -2.36
N GLU A 153 1.26 -3.76 -1.83
CA GLU A 153 0.24 -4.25 -0.91
C GLU A 153 -0.96 -4.88 -1.62
N TYR A 154 -1.66 -5.76 -0.89
CA TYR A 154 -2.99 -6.26 -1.26
C TYR A 154 -4.02 -5.13 -1.43
N GLY A 155 -4.98 -5.33 -2.32
CA GLY A 155 -6.01 -4.34 -2.64
C GLY A 155 -7.12 -4.26 -1.59
N PHE A 156 -7.60 -5.41 -1.11
CA PHE A 156 -8.80 -5.47 -0.28
C PHE A 156 -8.50 -5.61 1.21
N PRO A 157 -9.17 -4.85 2.11
CA PRO A 157 -9.95 -3.64 1.88
C PRO A 157 -9.08 -2.37 1.87
N SER A 158 -9.65 -1.22 1.52
CA SER A 158 -8.92 0.05 1.50
C SER A 158 -8.71 0.64 2.89
N SER A 159 -7.47 0.62 3.38
CA SER A 159 -7.07 1.23 4.66
C SER A 159 -7.24 2.76 4.67
N HIS A 160 -7.01 3.43 3.53
CA HIS A 160 -7.19 4.88 3.42
C HIS A 160 -8.67 5.27 3.57
N SER A 161 -9.58 4.54 2.90
CA SER A 161 -11.02 4.75 3.05
C SER A 161 -11.49 4.44 4.48
N THR A 162 -10.97 3.37 5.09
CA THR A 162 -11.26 3.00 6.49
C THR A 162 -10.95 4.16 7.44
N ASN A 163 -9.73 4.70 7.35
CA ASN A 163 -9.27 5.79 8.22
C ASN A 163 -9.96 7.12 7.94
N ALA A 164 -10.16 7.47 6.66
CA ALA A 164 -10.82 8.72 6.30
C ALA A 164 -12.27 8.75 6.80
N VAL A 165 -13.01 7.65 6.61
CA VAL A 165 -14.40 7.54 7.08
C VAL A 165 -14.46 7.53 8.61
N SER A 166 -13.57 6.79 9.29
CA SER A 166 -13.61 6.71 10.74
C SER A 166 -13.38 8.08 11.40
N VAL A 167 -12.39 8.83 10.91
CA VAL A 167 -12.07 10.18 11.42
C VAL A 167 -13.17 11.17 11.06
N THR A 168 -13.70 11.14 9.84
CA THR A 168 -14.77 12.05 9.41
C THR A 168 -16.04 11.86 10.23
N ILE A 169 -16.51 10.62 10.42
CA ILE A 169 -17.74 10.36 11.19
C ILE A 169 -17.55 10.82 12.63
N TYR A 170 -16.40 10.53 13.25
CA TYR A 170 -16.13 10.96 14.63
C TYR A 170 -16.05 12.48 14.75
N ALA A 171 -15.33 13.16 13.85
CA ALA A 171 -15.21 14.61 13.88
C ALA A 171 -16.56 15.30 13.69
N ILE A 172 -17.40 14.80 12.77
CA ILE A 172 -18.77 15.32 12.58
C ILE A 172 -19.63 15.07 13.81
N TYR A 173 -19.52 13.91 14.46
CA TYR A 173 -20.22 13.63 15.71
C TYR A 173 -19.82 14.65 16.80
N MET A 174 -18.52 14.86 17.01
CA MET A 174 -18.01 15.83 17.99
C MET A 174 -18.45 17.26 17.68
N LEU A 175 -18.41 17.67 16.41
CA LEU A 175 -18.90 18.99 16.00
C LEU A 175 -20.40 19.17 16.26
N ARG A 176 -21.21 18.13 16.08
CA ARG A 176 -22.66 18.22 16.35
C ARG A 176 -22.98 18.29 17.83
N GLN A 177 -22.10 17.77 18.68
CA GLN A 177 -22.25 17.85 20.13
C GLN A 177 -21.71 19.17 20.70
N SER A 178 -20.85 19.90 19.97
CA SER A 178 -20.31 21.16 20.45
C SER A 178 -21.24 22.34 20.13
N GLU A 179 -21.67 23.03 21.18
CA GLU A 179 -22.44 24.30 21.08
C GLU A 179 -21.54 25.54 21.08
N GLU A 180 -20.22 25.35 21.12
CA GLU A 180 -19.23 26.42 21.31
C GLU A 180 -19.11 27.36 20.11
N TYR A 181 -19.41 26.88 18.90
CA TYR A 181 -19.20 27.62 17.66
C TYR A 181 -20.51 28.07 17.01
N SER A 182 -20.45 29.18 16.25
CA SER A 182 -21.59 29.64 15.46
C SER A 182 -22.12 28.54 14.53
N PRO A 183 -23.45 28.40 14.35
CA PRO A 183 -24.04 27.33 13.53
C PRO A 183 -23.50 27.30 12.10
N ALA A 184 -23.27 28.47 11.49
CA ALA A 184 -22.73 28.57 10.14
C ALA A 184 -21.29 28.03 10.04
N PHE A 185 -20.45 28.33 11.02
CA PHE A 185 -19.08 27.82 11.07
C PHE A 185 -19.05 26.30 11.28
N ASN A 186 -19.91 25.80 12.17
CA ASN A 186 -20.05 24.36 12.42
C ASN A 186 -20.47 23.59 11.15
N ILE A 187 -21.48 24.09 10.42
CA ILE A 187 -21.90 23.52 9.13
C ILE A 187 -20.76 23.55 8.11
N GLY A 188 -20.00 24.65 8.05
CA GLY A 188 -18.81 24.76 7.18
C GLY A 188 -17.75 23.70 7.49
N LEU A 189 -17.46 23.44 8.76
CA LEU A 189 -16.53 22.39 9.19
C LEU A 189 -17.05 20.99 8.86
N GLN A 190 -18.35 20.72 9.07
CA GLN A 190 -18.95 19.44 8.67
C GLN A 190 -18.82 19.22 7.16
N ALA A 191 -19.10 20.24 6.35
CA ALA A 191 -18.94 20.18 4.89
C ALA A 191 -17.48 19.88 4.49
N LEU A 192 -16.51 20.46 5.18
CA LEU A 192 -15.08 20.18 4.95
C LEU A 192 -14.72 18.72 5.25
N PHE A 193 -15.22 18.14 6.35
CA PHE A 193 -14.97 16.74 6.67
C PHE A 193 -15.65 15.76 5.71
N TYR A 194 -16.85 16.09 5.22
CA TYR A 194 -17.49 15.33 4.13
C TYR A 194 -16.67 15.40 2.84
N LEU A 195 -16.22 16.60 2.46
CA LEU A 195 -15.38 16.79 1.28
C LEU A 195 -14.06 16.02 1.39
N TYR A 196 -13.45 16.00 2.57
CA TYR A 196 -12.26 15.19 2.86
C TYR A 196 -12.53 13.70 2.65
N ALA A 197 -13.57 13.13 3.27
CA ALA A 197 -13.88 11.70 3.13
C ALA A 197 -14.18 11.32 1.67
N VAL A 198 -15.03 12.09 0.98
CA VAL A 198 -15.38 11.85 -0.43
C VAL A 198 -14.14 11.96 -1.31
N SER A 199 -13.29 12.96 -1.08
CA SER A 199 -12.06 13.16 -1.84
C SER A 199 -11.10 11.97 -1.71
N ILE A 200 -10.91 11.42 -0.51
CA ILE A 200 -10.06 10.24 -0.30
C ILE A 200 -10.67 9.00 -0.96
N ILE A 201 -11.97 8.74 -0.77
CA ILE A 201 -12.69 7.60 -1.36
C ILE A 201 -12.57 7.63 -2.89
N VAL A 202 -12.96 8.75 -3.50
CA VAL A 202 -12.89 8.93 -4.97
C VAL A 202 -11.45 8.88 -5.44
N GLY A 203 -10.50 9.48 -4.70
CA GLY A 203 -9.09 9.45 -5.01
C GLY A 203 -8.51 8.02 -5.07
N ARG A 204 -8.95 7.11 -4.20
CA ARG A 204 -8.48 5.71 -4.23
C ARG A 204 -8.93 4.95 -5.47
N LEU A 205 -10.13 5.25 -5.97
CA LEU A 205 -10.67 4.70 -7.22
C LEU A 205 -9.99 5.37 -8.44
N TYR A 206 -9.88 6.71 -8.42
CA TYR A 206 -9.26 7.51 -9.49
C TYR A 206 -7.80 7.12 -9.73
N CYS A 207 -7.03 6.89 -8.67
CA CYS A 207 -5.62 6.49 -8.77
C CYS A 207 -5.42 5.05 -9.26
N GLY A 208 -6.50 4.28 -9.50
CA GLY A 208 -6.44 2.90 -9.98
C GLY A 208 -5.84 1.91 -8.98
N MET A 209 -5.85 2.27 -7.69
CA MET A 209 -5.22 1.47 -6.64
C MET A 209 -6.19 0.51 -5.95
N HIS A 210 -7.49 0.82 -5.94
CA HIS A 210 -8.53 0.03 -5.28
C HIS A 210 -9.78 -0.08 -6.15
N GLY A 211 -10.52 -1.18 -5.95
CA GLY A 211 -11.85 -1.39 -6.52
C GLY A 211 -12.99 -0.78 -5.71
N PHE A 212 -14.21 -0.89 -6.22
CA PHE A 212 -15.41 -0.41 -5.52
C PHE A 212 -15.66 -1.22 -4.24
N LEU A 213 -15.52 -2.54 -4.32
CA LEU A 213 -15.64 -3.44 -3.17
C LEU A 213 -14.61 -3.14 -2.06
N ASP A 214 -13.37 -2.80 -2.44
CA ASP A 214 -12.31 -2.42 -1.48
C ASP A 214 -12.69 -1.18 -0.66
N VAL A 215 -13.22 -0.17 -1.34
CA VAL A 215 -13.59 1.13 -0.75
C VAL A 215 -14.88 1.01 0.04
N LEU A 216 -15.87 0.25 -0.43
CA LEU A 216 -17.13 0.02 0.27
C LEU A 216 -16.91 -0.71 1.61
N VAL A 217 -16.16 -1.81 1.58
CA VAL A 217 -15.86 -2.59 2.80
C VAL A 217 -14.94 -1.79 3.72
N GLY A 218 -13.95 -1.07 3.18
CA GLY A 218 -13.11 -0.17 3.97
C GLY A 218 -13.92 0.91 4.69
N SER A 219 -14.83 1.58 3.97
CA SER A 219 -15.70 2.62 4.55
C SER A 219 -16.64 2.06 5.62
N THR A 220 -17.20 0.87 5.38
CA THR A 220 -18.04 0.17 6.37
C THR A 220 -17.26 -0.19 7.63
N LEU A 221 -16.04 -0.71 7.47
CA LEU A 221 -15.14 -1.00 8.58
C LEU A 221 -14.80 0.27 9.37
N GLY A 222 -14.54 1.39 8.68
CA GLY A 222 -14.27 2.68 9.31
C GLY A 222 -15.46 3.17 10.15
N ALA A 223 -16.68 3.06 9.63
CA ALA A 223 -17.89 3.41 10.37
C ALA A 223 -18.09 2.53 11.63
N LEU A 224 -17.87 1.21 11.50
CA LEU A 224 -17.95 0.29 12.65
C LEU A 224 -16.92 0.63 13.74
N ILE A 225 -15.70 1.01 13.34
CA ILE A 225 -14.66 1.45 14.28
C ILE A 225 -15.07 2.73 15.00
N THR A 226 -15.68 3.70 14.31
CA THR A 226 -16.19 4.91 14.97
C THR A 226 -17.30 4.59 15.97
N VAL A 227 -18.24 3.71 15.63
CA VAL A 227 -19.29 3.28 16.57
C VAL A 227 -18.66 2.62 17.80
N PHE A 228 -17.69 1.73 17.61
CA PHE A 228 -16.95 1.13 18.71
C PHE A 228 -16.25 2.19 19.58
N GLN A 229 -15.57 3.15 18.96
CA GLN A 229 -14.91 4.23 19.68
C GLN A 229 -15.92 5.03 20.51
N LEU A 230 -17.05 5.44 19.93
CA LEU A 230 -18.06 6.24 20.63
C LEU A 230 -18.72 5.51 21.80
N VAL A 231 -18.89 4.18 21.70
CA VAL A 231 -19.52 3.38 22.76
C VAL A 231 -18.53 3.03 23.88
N PHE A 232 -17.27 2.75 23.55
CA PHE A 232 -16.30 2.18 24.49
C PHE A 232 -15.19 3.15 24.94
N SER A 233 -15.04 4.35 24.37
CA SER A 233 -13.94 5.27 24.71
C SER A 233 -13.89 5.56 26.21
N ASP A 234 -15.01 6.01 26.79
CA ASP A 234 -15.07 6.40 28.21
C ASP A 234 -14.72 5.23 29.13
N TRP A 235 -15.17 4.02 28.78
CA TRP A 235 -14.84 2.82 29.54
C TRP A 235 -13.36 2.47 29.44
N ILE A 236 -12.78 2.44 28.23
CA ILE A 236 -11.35 2.15 28.02
C ILE A 236 -10.49 3.17 28.76
N ASP A 237 -10.84 4.44 28.63
CA ASP A 237 -10.12 5.55 29.24
C ASP A 237 -10.21 5.49 30.77
N SER A 238 -11.41 5.32 31.33
CA SER A 238 -11.56 5.14 32.78
C SER A 238 -10.77 3.95 33.31
N TRP A 239 -10.72 2.83 32.58
CA TRP A 239 -9.93 1.64 32.97
C TRP A 239 -8.42 1.92 32.97
N ILE A 240 -7.91 2.66 31.98
CA ILE A 240 -6.48 3.00 31.88
C ILE A 240 -6.05 3.99 32.98
N PHE A 241 -6.90 4.98 33.31
CA PHE A 241 -6.55 6.05 34.26
C PHE A 241 -6.89 5.73 35.72
N SER A 242 -7.93 4.93 35.98
CA SER A 242 -8.24 4.46 37.34
C SER A 242 -7.31 3.33 37.81
N GLY A 243 -6.67 2.67 36.85
CA GLY A 243 -5.82 1.51 37.08
C GLY A 243 -4.48 1.80 37.73
N THR A 244 -3.92 0.77 38.37
CA THR A 244 -2.50 0.75 38.76
C THR A 244 -1.65 0.47 37.50
N TYR A 245 -0.32 0.51 37.59
CA TYR A 245 0.59 0.09 36.51
C TYR A 245 0.26 -1.30 35.91
N LYS A 246 -0.49 -2.15 36.62
CA LYS A 246 -0.96 -3.46 36.17
C LYS A 246 -1.89 -3.39 34.96
N ASP A 247 -2.82 -2.43 34.92
CA ASP A 247 -3.78 -2.31 33.81
C ASP A 247 -3.09 -1.89 32.51
N LEU A 248 -2.05 -1.05 32.60
CA LEU A 248 -1.18 -0.74 31.47
C LEU A 248 -0.43 -1.96 30.95
N ILE A 249 0.07 -2.82 31.85
CA ILE A 249 0.74 -4.07 31.46
C ILE A 249 -0.26 -4.98 30.74
N ILE A 250 -1.49 -5.13 31.27
CA ILE A 250 -2.54 -5.94 30.63
C ILE A 250 -2.89 -5.38 29.25
N ALA A 251 -3.12 -4.07 29.13
CA ALA A 251 -3.41 -3.44 27.84
C ALA A 251 -2.28 -3.66 26.83
N THR A 252 -1.02 -3.53 27.27
CA THR A 252 0.16 -3.78 26.42
C THR A 252 0.25 -5.25 25.99
N LEU A 253 -0.03 -6.19 26.90
CA LEU A 253 -0.08 -7.62 26.58
C LEU A 253 -1.18 -7.95 25.58
N VAL A 254 -2.37 -7.34 25.69
CA VAL A 254 -3.46 -7.49 24.72
C VAL A 254 -2.99 -7.04 23.33
N ILE A 255 -2.31 -5.89 23.22
CA ILE A 255 -1.74 -5.44 21.94
C ILE A 255 -0.72 -6.45 21.38
N PHE A 256 0.13 -7.02 22.22
CA PHE A 256 1.08 -8.06 21.77
C PHE A 256 0.37 -9.33 21.29
N VAL A 257 -0.71 -9.73 21.96
CA VAL A 257 -1.56 -10.83 21.50
C VAL A 257 -2.19 -10.48 20.15
N LEU A 258 -2.71 -9.27 19.96
CA LEU A 258 -3.26 -8.80 18.68
C LEU A 258 -2.21 -8.84 17.55
N VAL A 259 -0.98 -8.37 17.80
CA VAL A 259 0.13 -8.47 16.84
C VAL A 259 0.47 -9.94 16.51
N ARG A 260 0.35 -10.83 17.51
CA ARG A 260 0.67 -12.26 17.36
C ARG A 260 -0.38 -13.04 16.58
N ILE A 261 -1.67 -12.73 16.74
CA ILE A 261 -2.77 -13.38 16.02
C ILE A 261 -2.93 -12.85 14.58
N HIS A 262 -2.21 -11.79 14.21
CA HIS A 262 -2.23 -11.24 12.87
C HIS A 262 -1.95 -12.35 11.83
N PRO A 263 -2.80 -12.53 10.80
CA PRO A 263 -2.66 -13.61 9.83
C PRO A 263 -1.30 -13.55 9.12
N GLU A 264 -0.73 -14.73 8.87
CA GLU A 264 0.42 -14.85 8.00
C GLU A 264 -0.03 -14.71 6.54
N PRO A 265 0.53 -13.75 5.78
CA PRO A 265 0.15 -13.55 4.39
C PRO A 265 0.71 -14.65 3.48
N ALA A 266 0.09 -14.85 2.32
CA ALA A 266 0.60 -15.79 1.32
C ALA A 266 1.82 -15.23 0.54
N ASP A 267 1.93 -13.90 0.45
CA ASP A 267 2.99 -13.16 -0.22
C ASP A 267 3.63 -12.11 0.70
N ASP A 268 4.71 -11.53 0.23
CA ASP A 268 5.41 -10.42 0.88
C ASP A 268 4.61 -9.11 0.86
N CYS A 269 3.62 -8.93 1.76
CA CYS A 269 2.94 -7.63 1.97
C CYS A 269 3.56 -6.83 3.13
N PRO A 270 3.78 -5.50 3.01
CA PRO A 270 4.15 -4.64 4.14
C PRO A 270 3.00 -4.38 5.15
N CYS A 271 1.80 -4.89 4.90
CA CYS A 271 0.60 -4.76 5.72
C CYS A 271 0.84 -4.97 7.24
N PHE A 272 1.59 -6.03 7.58
CA PHE A 272 1.92 -6.36 8.96
C PHE A 272 2.83 -5.30 9.62
N ASP A 273 3.80 -4.77 8.88
CA ASP A 273 4.75 -3.78 9.39
C ASP A 273 4.02 -2.50 9.85
N ASP A 274 3.01 -2.08 9.09
CA ASP A 274 2.18 -0.92 9.40
C ASP A 274 1.32 -1.15 10.65
N SER A 275 0.77 -2.36 10.77
CA SER A 275 -0.01 -2.77 11.95
C SER A 275 0.82 -2.76 13.22
N VAL A 276 2.09 -3.22 13.16
CA VAL A 276 3.03 -3.19 14.29
C VAL A 276 3.41 -1.77 14.67
N ALA A 277 3.65 -0.90 13.69
CA ALA A 277 3.99 0.50 13.94
C ALA A 277 2.87 1.21 14.73
N PHE A 278 1.62 1.13 14.25
CA PHE A 278 0.48 1.74 14.94
C PHE A 278 0.18 1.11 16.29
N SER A 279 0.32 -0.22 16.41
CA SER A 279 0.22 -0.91 17.70
C SER A 279 1.25 -0.38 18.71
N GLY A 280 2.48 -0.13 18.26
CA GLY A 280 3.53 0.52 19.05
C GLY A 280 3.09 1.91 19.53
N VAL A 281 2.58 2.76 18.64
CA VAL A 281 2.08 4.10 19.02
C VAL A 281 1.00 4.03 20.10
N VAL A 282 0.04 3.10 19.99
CA VAL A 282 -1.02 2.90 21.00
C VAL A 282 -0.44 2.57 22.38
N VAL A 283 0.52 1.65 22.45
CA VAL A 283 1.22 1.31 23.70
C VAL A 283 1.93 2.56 24.27
N GLY A 284 2.65 3.29 23.41
CA GLY A 284 3.36 4.51 23.76
C GLY A 284 2.45 5.60 24.33
N ILE A 285 1.32 5.85 23.68
CA ILE A 285 0.34 6.85 24.12
C ILE A 285 -0.28 6.47 25.47
N ASN A 286 -0.59 5.20 25.70
CA ASN A 286 -1.15 4.78 26.98
C ASN A 286 -0.16 4.94 28.14
N ILE A 287 1.08 4.50 27.93
CA ILE A 287 2.15 4.67 28.93
C ILE A 287 2.43 6.17 29.15
N GLY A 288 2.53 6.94 28.06
CA GLY A 288 2.85 8.36 28.12
C GLY A 288 1.77 9.20 28.77
N ALA A 289 0.50 8.97 28.44
CA ALA A 289 -0.62 9.68 29.01
C ALA A 289 -0.77 9.39 30.52
N TRP A 290 -0.60 8.13 30.92
CA TRP A 290 -0.62 7.76 32.34
C TRP A 290 0.55 8.38 33.11
N HIS A 291 1.77 8.36 32.54
CA HIS A 291 2.94 9.00 33.15
C HIS A 291 2.76 10.53 33.27
N TYR A 292 2.24 11.17 32.23
CA TYR A 292 2.03 12.62 32.24
C TYR A 292 0.99 13.05 33.26
N ALA A 293 -0.12 12.32 33.38
CA ALA A 293 -1.15 12.56 34.40
C ALA A 293 -0.59 12.53 35.84
N GLN A 294 0.51 11.80 36.09
CA GLN A 294 1.15 11.73 37.40
C GLN A 294 2.24 12.78 37.64
N SER A 295 2.71 13.45 36.58
CA SER A 295 3.87 14.35 36.64
C SER A 295 3.60 15.72 37.27
N GLY A 296 2.34 16.03 37.62
CA GLY A 296 1.90 17.31 38.18
C GLY A 296 1.82 18.47 37.16
N PHE A 297 2.36 18.30 35.95
CA PHE A 297 2.25 19.27 34.84
C PHE A 297 0.92 19.19 34.08
N ALA A 298 0.15 18.11 34.24
CA ALA A 298 -1.11 17.90 33.55
C ALA A 298 -2.27 18.63 34.24
N ILE A 299 -3.24 19.11 33.45
CA ILE A 299 -4.52 19.61 33.97
C ILE A 299 -5.57 18.50 33.81
N ASN A 300 -6.42 18.34 34.83
CA ASN A 300 -7.58 17.45 34.78
C ASN A 300 -8.78 18.16 34.13
N ASP A 301 -8.62 18.62 32.88
CA ASP A 301 -9.70 19.25 32.12
C ASP A 301 -10.16 18.32 31.00
N ILE A 302 -11.39 17.82 31.11
CA ILE A 302 -12.02 16.73 30.31
C ILE A 302 -11.31 15.37 30.43
N TYR A 303 -9.98 15.36 30.58
CA TYR A 303 -9.14 14.17 30.61
C TYR A 303 -7.96 14.34 31.60
N PRO A 304 -7.55 13.31 32.35
CA PRO A 304 -6.51 13.46 33.38
C PRO A 304 -5.11 13.83 32.89
N SER A 305 -4.84 13.61 31.61
CA SER A 305 -3.55 13.88 30.96
C SER A 305 -3.61 15.09 30.03
N THR A 306 -4.53 16.05 30.25
CA THR A 306 -4.68 17.19 29.34
C THR A 306 -3.50 18.14 29.47
N VAL A 307 -2.88 18.43 28.31
CA VAL A 307 -1.79 19.40 28.22
C VAL A 307 -2.37 20.82 28.27
N PRO A 308 -1.90 21.69 29.17
CA PRO A 308 -2.35 23.07 29.22
C PRO A 308 -1.99 23.80 27.92
N PHE A 309 -3.01 24.36 27.27
CA PHE A 309 -2.84 25.14 26.06
C PHE A 309 -4.00 26.12 25.87
N GLU A 310 -3.68 27.40 25.74
CA GLU A 310 -4.64 28.41 25.30
C GLU A 310 -3.96 29.35 24.31
N LEU A 311 -4.49 29.44 23.09
CA LEU A 311 -3.85 30.20 22.02
C LEU A 311 -3.80 31.71 22.32
N ALA A 312 -4.81 32.24 23.01
CA ALA A 312 -4.88 33.65 23.40
C ALA A 312 -3.75 34.04 24.37
N GLN A 313 -3.37 33.14 25.29
CA GLN A 313 -2.36 33.40 26.31
C GLN A 313 -0.94 33.12 25.81
N ILE A 314 -0.73 32.03 25.07
CA ILE A 314 0.58 31.64 24.53
C ILE A 314 0.99 32.54 23.36
N GLY A 315 0.02 32.93 22.52
CA GLY A 315 0.25 33.63 21.27
C GLY A 315 0.74 32.72 20.15
N LEU A 316 0.42 33.10 18.91
CA LEU A 316 0.75 32.33 17.70
C LEU A 316 2.26 32.01 17.55
N PRO A 317 3.21 32.93 17.81
CA PRO A 317 4.63 32.65 17.60
C PRO A 317 5.15 31.54 18.53
N LYS A 318 4.79 31.58 19.82
CA LYS A 318 5.18 30.54 20.77
C LYS A 318 4.52 29.20 20.45
N ALA A 319 3.27 29.19 19.99
CA ALA A 319 2.58 27.96 19.56
C ALA A 319 3.27 27.30 18.34
N ILE A 320 3.73 28.11 17.37
CA ILE A 320 4.51 27.61 16.22
C ILE A 320 5.84 27.03 16.69
N VAL A 321 6.59 27.75 17.53
CA VAL A 321 7.88 27.28 18.05
C VAL A 321 7.73 26.00 18.88
N ARG A 322 6.69 25.93 19.73
CA ARG A 322 6.30 24.73 20.48
C ARG A 322 6.07 23.53 19.56
N THR A 323 5.29 23.73 18.50
CA THR A 323 5.00 22.68 17.52
C THR A 323 6.26 22.23 16.78
N LEU A 324 7.10 23.16 16.32
CA LEU A 324 8.35 22.84 15.64
C LEU A 324 9.32 22.09 16.55
N LEU A 325 9.43 22.51 17.82
CA LEU A 325 10.27 21.84 18.81
C LEU A 325 9.84 20.40 19.04
N GLY A 326 8.54 20.15 19.27
CA GLY A 326 8.02 18.80 19.43
C GLY A 326 8.29 17.91 18.21
N VAL A 327 8.08 18.44 17.00
CA VAL A 327 8.41 17.72 15.76
C VAL A 327 9.89 17.35 15.73
N VAL A 328 10.79 18.29 16.03
CA VAL A 328 12.24 18.04 16.08
C VAL A 328 12.58 16.95 17.10
N VAL A 329 11.99 16.97 18.30
CA VAL A 329 12.24 15.95 19.33
C VAL A 329 11.82 14.56 18.85
N ILE A 330 10.65 14.43 18.24
CA ILE A 330 10.17 13.16 17.66
C ILE A 330 11.14 12.65 16.58
N PHE A 331 11.60 13.52 15.68
CA PHE A 331 12.56 13.13 14.64
C PHE A 331 13.92 12.74 15.22
N VAL A 332 14.39 13.43 16.27
CA VAL A 332 15.64 13.09 16.98
C VAL A 332 15.51 11.74 17.67
N TRP A 333 14.40 11.46 18.36
CA TRP A 333 14.12 10.14 18.93
C TRP A 333 14.16 9.06 17.84
N ARG A 334 13.44 9.25 16.74
CA ARG A 334 13.41 8.28 15.63
C ARG A 334 14.81 8.04 15.05
N ALA A 335 15.57 9.12 14.82
CA ALA A 335 16.90 9.09 14.24
C ALA A 335 17.94 8.42 15.15
N THR A 336 17.77 8.50 16.47
CA THR A 336 18.69 7.91 17.45
C THR A 336 18.29 6.48 17.84
N ALA A 337 17.00 6.21 18.02
CA ALA A 337 16.48 4.91 18.46
C ALA A 337 16.69 3.81 17.40
N LYS A 338 16.35 4.07 16.12
CA LYS A 338 16.48 3.08 15.03
C LYS A 338 17.90 2.51 14.91
N PRO A 339 18.98 3.31 14.73
CA PRO A 339 20.33 2.77 14.61
C PRO A 339 20.85 2.14 15.91
N THR A 340 20.42 2.63 17.07
CA THR A 340 20.79 2.06 18.37
C THR A 340 20.22 0.66 18.54
N LEU A 341 18.94 0.48 18.20
CA LEU A 341 18.27 -0.82 18.26
C LEU A 341 18.84 -1.83 17.26
N PHE A 342 19.19 -1.40 16.05
CA PHE A 342 19.87 -2.27 15.08
C PHE A 342 21.28 -2.70 15.49
N LYS A 343 21.92 -2.00 16.43
CA LYS A 343 23.18 -2.45 17.04
C LYS A 343 22.96 -3.41 18.20
N ILE A 344 21.95 -3.16 19.04
CA ILE A 344 21.72 -3.88 20.30
C ILE A 344 20.91 -5.16 20.12
N LEU A 345 19.87 -5.14 19.28
CA LEU A 345 18.92 -6.24 19.15
C LEU A 345 19.47 -7.50 18.45
N PRO A 346 20.30 -7.44 17.38
CA PRO A 346 20.76 -8.67 16.73
C PRO A 346 21.57 -9.62 17.65
N PRO A 347 22.52 -9.13 18.49
CA PRO A 347 23.17 -9.97 19.49
C PRO A 347 22.18 -10.61 20.49
N LEU A 348 21.17 -9.85 20.92
CA LEU A 348 20.14 -10.32 21.85
C LEU A 348 19.28 -11.42 21.22
N PHE A 349 18.87 -11.26 19.96
CA PHE A 349 18.09 -12.26 19.23
C PHE A 349 18.88 -13.55 19.00
N ARG A 350 20.18 -13.45 18.69
CA ARG A 350 21.05 -14.65 18.60
C ARG A 350 21.18 -15.38 19.93
N LEU A 351 21.15 -14.66 21.05
CA LEU A 351 21.14 -15.28 22.39
C LEU A 351 19.81 -15.97 22.67
N LEU A 352 18.68 -15.34 22.32
CA LEU A 352 17.34 -15.92 22.46
C LEU A 352 17.14 -17.14 21.57
N GLU A 353 17.74 -17.17 20.38
CA GLU A 353 17.72 -18.32 19.47
C GLU A 353 18.43 -19.53 20.07
N ARG A 354 19.57 -19.32 20.77
CA ARG A 354 20.23 -20.39 21.54
C ARG A 354 19.33 -20.94 22.65
N GLY A 355 18.45 -20.11 23.19
CA GLY A 355 17.42 -20.48 24.17
C GLY A 355 16.14 -21.10 23.58
N ARG A 356 16.07 -21.36 22.27
CA ARG A 356 14.88 -21.86 21.55
C ARG A 356 13.61 -21.00 21.70
N MET A 357 13.75 -19.73 22.09
CA MET A 357 12.62 -18.78 22.20
C MET A 357 12.47 -17.95 20.92
N ASN A 358 12.59 -18.57 19.75
CA ASN A 358 12.40 -17.87 18.48
C ASN A 358 10.92 -17.90 18.06
N LEU A 359 10.42 -16.79 17.51
CA LEU A 359 9.11 -16.67 16.90
C LEU A 359 9.30 -16.45 15.39
N PRO A 360 9.66 -17.51 14.62
CA PRO A 360 9.87 -17.37 13.19
C PRO A 360 8.57 -16.95 12.52
N ARG A 361 8.64 -15.92 11.70
CA ARG A 361 7.51 -15.46 10.89
C ARG A 361 7.88 -15.56 9.41
N ALA A 362 6.91 -15.97 8.59
CA ALA A 362 7.09 -16.05 7.15
C ALA A 362 7.64 -14.72 6.60
N PHE A 363 8.62 -14.83 5.70
CA PHE A 363 9.27 -13.72 5.00
C PHE A 363 10.18 -12.78 5.82
N PHE A 364 10.45 -13.10 7.08
CA PHE A 364 11.46 -12.42 7.87
C PHE A 364 12.71 -13.30 7.96
N LEU A 365 13.88 -12.71 7.68
CA LEU A 365 15.16 -13.38 7.91
C LEU A 365 15.44 -13.42 9.42
N ASN A 366 15.78 -14.62 9.90
CA ASN A 366 16.17 -14.85 11.28
C ASN A 366 17.54 -14.25 11.59
N ALA A 367 17.73 -13.80 12.84
CA ALA A 367 18.98 -13.21 13.34
C ALA A 367 20.24 -14.09 13.19
N SER A 368 20.11 -15.42 13.08
CA SER A 368 21.20 -16.34 12.76
C SER A 368 21.70 -16.24 11.31
N SER A 369 20.84 -15.80 10.39
CA SER A 369 21.11 -15.84 8.94
C SER A 369 21.83 -14.59 8.42
N TYR A 370 22.09 -13.59 9.27
CA TYR A 370 22.75 -12.36 8.86
C TYR A 370 23.70 -11.84 9.95
N THR A 371 24.82 -11.25 9.54
CA THR A 371 25.84 -10.69 10.44
C THR A 371 25.58 -9.23 10.77
N SER A 372 25.26 -8.42 9.75
CA SER A 372 24.90 -7.01 9.86
C SER A 372 23.67 -6.71 9.00
N ILE A 373 22.85 -5.77 9.48
CA ILE A 373 21.76 -5.20 8.70
C ILE A 373 22.36 -4.05 7.88
N PRO A 374 22.27 -4.06 6.55
CA PRO A 374 22.77 -2.94 5.76
C PRO A 374 22.03 -1.66 6.17
N ASN A 375 22.77 -0.55 6.30
CA ASN A 375 22.19 0.77 6.50
C ASN A 375 21.43 1.15 5.22
N MET A 376 20.18 0.72 5.11
CA MET A 376 19.32 1.00 3.97
C MET A 376 18.91 2.48 4.04
N ARG A 377 19.59 3.30 3.24
CA ARG A 377 19.48 4.76 3.21
C ARG A 377 18.12 5.27 2.66
N ASP A 378 17.33 4.40 2.04
CA ASP A 378 16.02 4.70 1.42
C ASP A 378 14.87 3.83 1.99
N ASP A 379 15.03 3.36 3.23
CA ASP A 379 14.10 2.43 3.91
C ASP A 379 12.66 2.91 4.03
N ASP A 380 12.48 4.23 4.13
CA ASP A 380 11.22 4.85 4.46
C ASP A 380 10.74 5.62 3.24
N ASN A 381 10.06 4.93 2.30
CA ASN A 381 9.47 5.46 1.06
C ASN A 381 8.38 6.55 1.25
N VAL A 382 8.43 7.25 2.38
CA VAL A 382 7.42 8.14 2.91
C VAL A 382 8.07 9.33 3.65
N ILE A 383 9.26 9.16 4.25
CA ILE A 383 10.02 10.26 4.85
C ILE A 383 11.33 10.41 4.06
N PRO A 384 11.44 11.43 3.19
CA PRO A 384 12.72 11.77 2.61
C PRO A 384 13.67 12.16 3.74
N PRO A 385 14.94 11.73 3.70
CA PRO A 385 15.94 12.19 4.67
C PRO A 385 15.98 13.72 4.70
N ALA A 386 16.34 14.30 5.86
CA ALA A 386 16.34 15.76 6.06
C ALA A 386 17.18 16.53 5.01
N SER A 387 18.15 15.86 4.38
CA SER A 387 18.96 16.36 3.26
C SER A 387 18.19 16.54 1.93
N GLN A 388 17.07 15.84 1.74
CA GLN A 388 16.21 15.92 0.55
C GLN A 388 15.04 16.92 0.72
N LEU A 389 14.77 17.39 1.95
CA LEU A 389 13.76 18.43 2.23
C LEU A 389 13.97 19.72 1.41
N PRO A 390 15.20 20.25 1.22
CA PRO A 390 15.42 21.43 0.38
C PRO A 390 15.07 21.19 -1.09
N GLN A 391 15.23 19.95 -1.57
CA GLN A 391 14.95 19.56 -2.95
C GLN A 391 13.44 19.41 -3.17
N MET A 392 12.70 18.91 -2.18
CA MET A 392 11.24 18.90 -2.19
C MET A 392 10.64 20.31 -2.11
N LEU A 393 11.20 21.19 -1.27
CA LEU A 393 10.80 22.60 -1.21
C LEU A 393 11.06 23.32 -2.55
N LYS A 394 12.19 23.02 -3.21
CA LYS A 394 12.47 23.49 -4.58
C LYS A 394 11.51 22.90 -5.62
N ASN A 395 11.09 21.65 -5.47
CA ASN A 395 10.07 21.03 -6.34
C ASN A 395 8.67 21.63 -6.12
N LEU A 396 8.34 22.05 -4.89
CA LEU A 396 7.14 22.85 -4.58
C LEU A 396 7.21 24.24 -5.21
N ALA A 397 8.40 24.88 -5.20
CA ALA A 397 8.61 26.19 -5.80
C ALA A 397 8.66 26.18 -7.35
N HIS A 398 9.04 25.05 -7.96
CA HIS A 398 9.14 24.87 -9.41
C HIS A 398 8.50 23.55 -9.88
N PRO A 399 7.18 23.52 -10.15
CA PRO A 399 6.42 22.31 -10.48
C PRO A 399 6.70 21.71 -11.88
N ARG A 400 7.80 22.09 -12.56
CA ARG A 400 8.09 21.65 -13.95
C ARG A 400 8.53 20.19 -14.07
N LYS A 401 8.82 19.47 -12.98
CA LYS A 401 9.04 18.01 -12.98
C LYS A 401 7.82 17.31 -12.39
N ARG A 402 7.16 16.45 -13.18
CA ARG A 402 6.03 15.63 -12.75
C ARG A 402 6.47 14.71 -11.61
N SER A 403 6.21 15.10 -10.36
CA SER A 403 6.51 14.31 -9.15
C SER A 403 5.62 13.06 -9.05
N VAL A 404 4.53 13.04 -9.82
CA VAL A 404 3.55 11.96 -9.89
C VAL A 404 3.99 10.92 -10.92
N SER A 405 4.28 9.69 -10.48
CA SER A 405 4.52 8.58 -11.40
C SER A 405 3.18 8.04 -11.93
N VAL A 406 3.05 7.98 -13.25
CA VAL A 406 1.89 7.44 -13.95
C VAL A 406 2.36 6.30 -14.83
N GLY A 407 1.81 5.10 -14.64
CA GLY A 407 2.17 3.90 -15.40
C GLY A 407 2.41 2.70 -14.50
N PRO A 408 3.17 1.69 -14.97
CA PRO A 408 3.45 0.48 -14.21
C PRO A 408 4.21 0.82 -12.92
N GLN A 409 3.60 0.53 -11.76
CA GLN A 409 4.22 0.75 -10.44
C GLN A 409 4.73 -0.55 -9.81
N SER A 410 4.29 -1.69 -10.34
CA SER A 410 4.52 -3.00 -9.78
C SER A 410 4.95 -4.00 -10.85
N ALA A 411 5.49 -5.14 -10.45
CA ALA A 411 6.03 -6.11 -11.41
C ALA A 411 4.94 -6.74 -12.28
N SER A 412 3.76 -7.01 -11.70
CA SER A 412 2.58 -7.47 -12.42
C SER A 412 2.11 -6.45 -13.43
N ASP A 413 2.07 -5.16 -13.09
CA ASP A 413 1.69 -4.11 -14.05
C ASP A 413 2.67 -4.05 -15.23
N ALA A 414 3.97 -4.22 -14.97
CA ALA A 414 4.98 -4.20 -16.00
C ALA A 414 4.87 -5.41 -16.94
N TYR A 415 4.63 -6.60 -16.40
CA TYR A 415 4.37 -7.79 -17.21
C TYR A 415 3.08 -7.64 -18.03
N GLU A 416 2.01 -7.11 -17.44
CA GLU A 416 0.74 -6.89 -18.13
C GLU A 416 0.89 -5.83 -19.24
N THR A 417 1.64 -4.77 -18.97
CA THR A 417 1.94 -3.72 -19.96
C THR A 417 2.75 -4.27 -21.13
N LEU A 418 3.77 -5.09 -20.86
CA LEU A 418 4.56 -5.75 -21.91
C LEU A 418 3.70 -6.74 -22.70
N ALA A 419 2.86 -7.54 -22.02
CA ALA A 419 1.95 -8.48 -22.68
C ALA A 419 0.95 -7.74 -23.59
N TYR A 420 0.38 -6.64 -23.10
CA TYR A 420 -0.51 -5.77 -23.86
C TYR A 420 0.19 -5.15 -25.08
N ARG A 421 1.41 -4.61 -24.91
CA ARG A 421 2.21 -4.05 -26.02
C ARG A 421 2.56 -5.11 -27.06
N ASN A 422 3.02 -6.28 -26.63
CA ASN A 422 3.36 -7.39 -27.52
C ASN A 422 2.13 -7.89 -28.29
N ARG A 423 0.97 -7.98 -27.62
CA ARG A 423 -0.30 -8.33 -28.30
C ARG A 423 -0.65 -7.30 -29.37
N ARG A 424 -0.55 -6.00 -29.06
CA ARG A 424 -0.83 -4.94 -30.02
C ARG A 424 0.13 -4.96 -31.21
N ARG A 425 1.42 -5.27 -31.00
CA ARG A 425 2.40 -5.45 -32.08
C ARG A 425 2.01 -6.61 -32.99
N ARG A 426 1.61 -7.76 -32.43
CA ARG A 426 1.14 -8.91 -33.21
C ARG A 426 -0.11 -8.60 -34.01
N GLU A 427 -1.08 -7.92 -33.39
CA GLU A 427 -2.30 -7.48 -34.09
C GLU A 427 -1.98 -6.48 -35.22
N SER A 428 -0.99 -5.59 -35.04
CA SER A 428 -0.57 -4.68 -36.12
C SER A 428 0.15 -5.39 -37.27
N VAL A 429 0.98 -6.40 -36.99
CA VAL A 429 1.68 -7.18 -38.01
C VAL A 429 0.68 -8.04 -38.80
N ASN A 430 -0.27 -8.67 -38.10
CA ASN A 430 -1.33 -9.43 -38.77
C ASN A 430 -2.26 -8.55 -39.61
N SER A 431 -2.41 -7.26 -39.28
CA SER A 431 -3.19 -6.32 -40.09
C SER A 431 -2.45 -5.80 -41.33
N SER A 432 -1.11 -5.85 -41.36
CA SER A 432 -0.32 -5.48 -42.54
C SER A 432 -0.22 -6.59 -43.60
N ASP A 433 -0.41 -7.86 -43.21
CA ASP A 433 -0.44 -9.01 -44.13
C ASP A 433 -1.80 -9.20 -44.84
N GLY A 434 -2.79 -8.36 -44.54
CA GLY A 434 -4.03 -8.26 -45.31
C GLY A 434 -3.81 -7.40 -46.56
N THR A 435 -3.04 -7.89 -47.53
CA THR A 435 -2.96 -7.29 -48.86
C THR A 435 -4.36 -7.25 -49.48
N VAL A 436 -4.88 -6.04 -49.67
CA VAL A 436 -6.00 -5.80 -50.58
C VAL A 436 -5.49 -6.19 -51.97
N LEU A 437 -6.03 -7.26 -52.54
CA LEU A 437 -5.94 -7.51 -53.98
C LEU A 437 -6.70 -6.38 -54.68
N GLU A 438 -5.97 -5.33 -55.03
CA GLU A 438 -6.34 -4.39 -56.10
C GLU A 438 -6.35 -5.20 -57.41
N ASP A 439 -7.52 -5.70 -57.77
CA ASP A 439 -7.89 -6.02 -59.15
C ASP A 439 -9.40 -6.31 -59.16
N LEU A 440 -10.20 -5.29 -59.45
CA LEU A 440 -11.53 -5.42 -60.07
C LEU A 440 -12.02 -4.03 -60.53
N GLU A 441 -11.71 -3.78 -61.80
CA GLU A 441 -12.39 -2.94 -62.79
C GLU A 441 -13.45 -1.94 -62.30
N TRP A 442 -13.09 -0.66 -62.43
CA TRP A 442 -14.00 0.48 -62.40
C TRP A 442 -14.88 0.47 -63.65
N SER A 443 -16.17 0.15 -63.53
CA SER A 443 -17.17 0.54 -64.53
C SER A 443 -18.40 1.15 -63.86
N SER A 444 -18.75 2.34 -64.35
CA SER A 444 -19.81 3.21 -63.85
C SER A 444 -21.12 2.97 -64.60
N SER A 445 -22.21 2.70 -63.87
CA SER A 445 -23.57 3.21 -64.18
C SER A 445 -24.61 2.70 -63.17
N LEU A 446 -25.39 3.63 -62.63
CA LEU A 446 -26.67 3.44 -61.93
C LEU A 446 -27.83 3.46 -62.98
N PRO A 447 -29.12 3.11 -62.69
CA PRO A 447 -29.77 3.11 -61.37
C PRO A 447 -30.80 1.99 -61.02
N SER A 448 -31.19 1.99 -59.74
CA SER A 448 -32.47 1.57 -59.13
C SER A 448 -32.90 0.09 -59.14
N GLN A 449 -32.96 -0.52 -57.94
CA GLN A 449 -34.18 -1.15 -57.40
C GLN A 449 -33.99 -1.57 -55.94
N ALA A 450 -35.06 -1.44 -55.16
CA ALA A 450 -35.11 -1.64 -53.72
C ALA A 450 -35.41 -3.11 -53.36
N VAL A 451 -34.60 -3.72 -52.50
CA VAL A 451 -34.94 -4.94 -51.72
C VAL A 451 -34.10 -4.95 -50.43
N THR A 452 -34.73 -4.90 -49.26
CA THR A 452 -34.23 -5.45 -47.98
C THR A 452 -34.54 -6.97 -47.94
N PRO A 453 -33.91 -7.86 -47.13
CA PRO A 453 -33.28 -7.63 -45.82
C PRO A 453 -32.01 -8.49 -45.53
N ALA A 454 -31.39 -8.28 -44.36
CA ALA A 454 -30.76 -9.27 -43.46
C ALA A 454 -29.53 -8.67 -42.75
N VAL A 455 -29.68 -8.48 -41.44
CA VAL A 455 -28.63 -8.00 -40.53
C VAL A 455 -27.70 -9.16 -40.22
N GLU A 456 -26.52 -9.18 -40.83
CA GLU A 456 -25.42 -10.04 -40.42
C GLU A 456 -24.32 -9.21 -39.76
N LYS A 457 -23.88 -9.67 -38.58
CA LYS A 457 -22.94 -8.97 -37.68
C LYS A 457 -21.54 -8.86 -38.32
N GLY A 458 -21.26 -7.75 -38.98
CA GLY A 458 -19.91 -7.34 -39.34
C GLY A 458 -19.18 -6.69 -38.15
N GLN A 459 -17.98 -7.19 -37.84
CA GLN A 459 -17.02 -6.55 -36.94
C GLN A 459 -16.69 -5.14 -37.46
N PRO A 460 -16.56 -4.10 -36.60
CA PRO A 460 -16.19 -2.79 -37.09
C PRO A 460 -14.69 -2.74 -37.38
N LEU A 461 -14.38 -2.35 -38.62
CA LEU A 461 -13.06 -1.98 -39.12
C LEU A 461 -12.35 -0.99 -38.17
N LEU A 462 -11.10 -1.29 -37.87
CA LEU A 462 -10.22 -0.49 -37.00
C LEU A 462 -9.78 0.77 -37.75
N GLY A 463 -10.59 1.83 -37.67
CA GLY A 463 -10.33 3.07 -38.39
C GLY A 463 -11.34 4.17 -38.08
N ALA A 464 -11.67 4.38 -36.81
CA ALA A 464 -12.60 5.43 -36.37
C ALA A 464 -11.99 6.27 -35.23
N GLY A 465 -10.90 6.95 -35.52
CA GLY A 465 -10.57 8.17 -34.78
C GLY A 465 -11.49 9.27 -35.29
N MET A 466 -12.33 9.85 -34.43
CA MET A 466 -13.17 11.07 -34.60
C MET A 466 -14.70 10.91 -34.38
N LEU A 467 -15.21 9.78 -33.87
CA LEU A 467 -16.59 9.71 -33.32
C LEU A 467 -16.59 9.16 -31.90
N PRO A 468 -17.41 9.70 -30.96
CA PRO A 468 -17.56 9.12 -29.63
C PRO A 468 -18.17 7.73 -29.75
N THR A 469 -17.35 6.70 -29.56
CA THR A 469 -17.81 5.31 -29.51
C THR A 469 -18.78 5.11 -28.33
N PRO A 470 -19.84 4.30 -28.48
CA PRO A 470 -20.80 4.08 -27.41
C PRO A 470 -20.13 3.50 -26.16
N MET A 471 -20.64 3.82 -24.97
CA MET A 471 -20.06 3.40 -23.68
C MET A 471 -19.77 1.89 -23.62
N ALA A 472 -20.68 1.07 -24.14
CA ALA A 472 -20.54 -0.39 -24.20
C ALA A 472 -19.30 -0.83 -25.02
N SER A 473 -18.94 -0.14 -26.10
CA SER A 473 -17.75 -0.51 -26.89
C SER A 473 -16.44 -0.12 -26.20
N ARG A 474 -16.42 0.94 -25.38
CA ARG A 474 -15.24 1.30 -24.58
C ARG A 474 -15.02 0.29 -23.46
N ILE A 475 -16.08 -0.08 -22.73
CA ILE A 475 -15.99 -1.09 -21.67
C ILE A 475 -15.54 -2.43 -22.24
N HIS A 476 -16.14 -2.85 -23.37
CA HIS A 476 -15.71 -4.06 -24.07
C HIS A 476 -14.25 -3.98 -24.53
N SER A 477 -13.77 -2.81 -24.95
CA SER A 477 -12.34 -2.63 -25.29
C SER A 477 -11.44 -2.86 -24.09
N TYR A 478 -11.80 -2.35 -22.90
CA TYR A 478 -11.03 -2.58 -21.68
C TYR A 478 -11.09 -4.04 -21.23
N GLU A 479 -12.24 -4.69 -21.37
CA GLU A 479 -12.38 -6.12 -21.11
C GLU A 479 -11.49 -6.96 -22.02
N GLN A 480 -11.40 -6.59 -23.30
CA GLN A 480 -10.49 -7.21 -24.26
C GLN A 480 -9.01 -7.00 -23.89
N MET A 481 -8.65 -5.85 -23.30
CA MET A 481 -7.27 -5.60 -22.82
C MET A 481 -6.85 -6.53 -21.68
N MET A 482 -7.78 -6.92 -20.79
CA MET A 482 -7.50 -7.83 -19.67
C MET A 482 -7.41 -9.30 -20.09
N GLY A 483 -7.80 -9.62 -21.32
CA GLY A 483 -7.94 -10.99 -21.80
C GLY A 483 -9.24 -11.64 -21.30
N THR A 484 -10.04 -12.22 -22.21
CA THR A 484 -11.21 -13.01 -21.84
C THR A 484 -10.74 -14.31 -21.18
N GLY A 485 -10.77 -14.36 -19.85
CA GLY A 485 -10.43 -15.56 -19.07
C GLY A 485 -11.44 -16.69 -19.24
N ASN A 486 -11.56 -17.25 -20.43
CA ASN A 486 -12.44 -18.39 -20.69
C ASN A 486 -11.79 -19.67 -20.14
N ILE A 487 -12.35 -20.23 -19.07
CA ILE A 487 -11.88 -21.46 -18.36
C ILE A 487 -12.32 -22.74 -19.12
N LYS A 488 -12.38 -22.69 -20.45
CA LYS A 488 -12.65 -23.86 -21.30
C LYS A 488 -11.61 -23.90 -22.41
N GLY A 489 -10.47 -24.50 -22.09
CA GLY A 489 -9.33 -24.63 -22.99
C GLY A 489 -8.06 -25.00 -22.24
N LEU A 490 -8.17 -25.94 -21.31
CA LEU A 490 -7.03 -26.55 -20.62
C LEU A 490 -7.01 -28.04 -20.96
N ASP A 491 -7.18 -28.35 -22.25
CA ASP A 491 -6.64 -29.57 -22.83
C ASP A 491 -5.47 -29.13 -23.70
N GLY A 492 -4.29 -29.65 -23.38
CA GLY A 492 -3.03 -29.24 -23.96
C GLY A 492 -3.01 -29.40 -25.47
N LYS A 493 -3.11 -28.27 -26.18
CA LYS A 493 -2.52 -28.02 -27.49
C LYS A 493 -2.52 -26.51 -27.72
N MET A 494 -1.38 -25.90 -27.45
CA MET A 494 -1.07 -24.60 -28.01
C MET A 494 -0.67 -24.89 -29.46
N ASP A 495 -1.64 -24.91 -30.36
CA ASP A 495 -1.37 -25.04 -31.80
C ASP A 495 -0.68 -23.74 -32.26
N THR A 496 0.66 -23.78 -32.26
CA THR A 496 1.48 -22.88 -33.05
C THR A 496 1.20 -23.16 -34.54
N PRO A 497 0.83 -22.16 -35.36
CA PRO A 497 0.82 -22.33 -36.81
C PRO A 497 2.23 -22.68 -37.30
N PRO A 498 2.38 -23.38 -38.43
CA PRO A 498 3.68 -23.80 -38.94
C PRO A 498 4.53 -22.56 -39.25
N ASP A 499 5.80 -22.62 -38.85
CA ASP A 499 6.82 -21.62 -39.15
C ASP A 499 6.90 -21.43 -40.67
N SER A 500 6.48 -20.28 -41.17
CA SER A 500 6.87 -19.80 -42.49
C SER A 500 8.24 -19.14 -42.36
N ASP A 501 9.26 -19.82 -42.86
CA ASP A 501 10.67 -19.40 -42.89
C ASP A 501 10.88 -18.17 -43.80
N THR A 502 10.49 -16.98 -43.35
CA THR A 502 10.93 -15.70 -43.93
C THR A 502 10.91 -14.61 -42.86
N ASP A 503 12.07 -14.38 -42.21
CA ASP A 503 12.56 -13.12 -41.58
C ASP A 503 13.35 -13.33 -40.27
N LEU A 504 14.45 -14.08 -40.34
CA LEU A 504 15.37 -14.32 -39.21
C LEU A 504 16.11 -13.06 -38.72
N THR A 505 16.20 -11.99 -39.52
CA THR A 505 16.86 -10.73 -39.15
C THR A 505 15.94 -9.74 -38.42
N GLY A 506 14.65 -9.72 -38.77
CA GLY A 506 13.64 -8.90 -38.11
C GLY A 506 13.29 -9.40 -36.70
N GLU A 507 13.14 -10.71 -36.54
CA GLU A 507 12.80 -11.30 -35.24
C GLU A 507 13.88 -11.12 -34.17
N ALA A 508 15.17 -11.18 -34.55
CA ALA A 508 16.27 -11.00 -33.62
C ALA A 508 16.36 -9.55 -33.11
N SER A 509 16.10 -8.58 -33.99
CA SER A 509 16.03 -7.16 -33.62
C SER A 509 14.86 -6.88 -32.69
N LEU A 510 13.67 -7.40 -33.00
CA LEU A 510 12.46 -7.25 -32.18
C LEU A 510 12.63 -7.88 -30.80
N LYS A 511 13.22 -9.08 -30.70
CA LYS A 511 13.51 -9.73 -29.41
C LYS A 511 14.50 -8.91 -28.56
N SER A 512 15.49 -8.28 -29.19
CA SER A 512 16.45 -7.41 -28.49
C SER A 512 15.81 -6.12 -27.98
N GLU A 513 14.96 -5.47 -28.78
CA GLU A 513 14.19 -4.29 -28.39
C GLU A 513 13.22 -4.59 -27.23
N GLU A 514 12.53 -5.73 -27.29
CA GLU A 514 11.64 -6.19 -26.22
C GLU A 514 12.39 -6.44 -24.90
N GLU A 515 13.59 -7.03 -24.97
CA GLU A 515 14.42 -7.21 -23.78
C GLU A 515 14.91 -5.88 -23.20
N ASN A 516 15.30 -4.93 -24.04
CA ASN A 516 15.75 -3.61 -23.60
C ASN A 516 14.60 -2.82 -22.96
N GLU A 517 13.42 -2.78 -23.60
CA GLU A 517 12.22 -2.15 -23.06
C GLU A 517 11.82 -2.77 -21.73
N LYS A 518 11.84 -4.11 -21.64
CA LYS A 518 11.62 -4.82 -20.38
C LYS A 518 12.64 -4.37 -19.32
N ARG A 519 13.93 -4.33 -19.63
CA ARG A 519 14.95 -3.85 -18.68
C ARG A 519 14.67 -2.43 -18.21
N GLU A 520 14.28 -1.52 -19.10
CA GLU A 520 13.96 -0.14 -18.77
C GLU A 520 12.74 0.00 -17.85
N ILE A 521 11.65 -0.75 -18.11
CA ILE A 521 10.46 -0.73 -17.27
C ILE A 521 10.79 -1.28 -15.88
N PHE A 522 11.46 -2.44 -15.82
CA PHE A 522 11.82 -3.08 -14.54
C PHE A 522 12.87 -2.31 -13.74
N MET A 523 13.71 -1.48 -14.37
CA MET A 523 14.62 -0.57 -13.67
C MET A 523 13.89 0.57 -12.93
N LYS A 524 12.70 0.97 -13.40
CA LYS A 524 11.89 2.04 -12.78
C LYS A 524 11.01 1.55 -11.61
N LEU A 525 10.84 0.22 -11.48
CA LEU A 525 10.00 -0.36 -10.44
C LEU A 525 10.70 -0.42 -9.08
N THR A 526 9.95 -0.14 -8.02
CA THR A 526 10.39 -0.40 -6.64
C THR A 526 10.39 -1.90 -6.36
N LYS A 527 11.53 -2.45 -5.95
CA LYS A 527 11.66 -3.88 -5.63
C LYS A 527 11.23 -4.16 -4.19
N PRO A 528 10.55 -5.28 -3.91
CA PRO A 528 10.27 -5.69 -2.54
C PRO A 528 11.59 -5.95 -1.81
N ARG A 529 11.71 -5.36 -0.61
CA ARG A 529 12.90 -5.47 0.23
C ARG A 529 12.90 -6.75 1.05
N VAL A 530 14.08 -7.20 1.44
CA VAL A 530 14.25 -8.27 2.42
C VAL A 530 13.98 -7.68 3.80
N ARG A 531 13.20 -8.39 4.62
CA ARG A 531 12.82 -7.96 5.98
C ARG A 531 13.51 -8.84 7.02
N TYR A 532 13.88 -8.25 8.15
CA TYR A 532 14.57 -8.93 9.25
C TYR A 532 13.65 -9.02 10.47
N ASP A 533 13.70 -10.14 11.20
CA ASP A 533 12.91 -10.38 12.42
C ASP A 533 13.06 -9.24 13.46
N VAL A 534 14.27 -8.72 13.63
CA VAL A 534 14.61 -7.59 14.51
C VAL A 534 13.89 -6.30 14.12
N GLU A 535 13.47 -6.13 12.87
CA GLU A 535 12.73 -4.93 12.44
C GLU A 535 11.36 -4.82 13.11
N VAL A 536 10.70 -5.94 13.39
CA VAL A 536 9.38 -5.95 14.02
C VAL A 536 9.46 -5.33 15.41
N VAL A 537 10.42 -5.79 16.21
CA VAL A 537 10.65 -5.26 17.57
C VAL A 537 11.22 -3.85 17.53
N THR A 538 12.12 -3.56 16.58
CA THR A 538 12.62 -2.19 16.39
C THR A 538 11.47 -1.22 16.11
N LYS A 539 10.56 -1.56 15.18
CA LYS A 539 9.40 -0.71 14.86
C LYS A 539 8.53 -0.52 16.10
N LEU A 540 8.15 -1.61 16.77
CA LEU A 540 7.34 -1.53 17.98
C LEU A 540 7.93 -0.56 19.02
N ILE A 541 9.24 -0.68 19.33
CA ILE A 541 9.91 0.18 20.32
C ILE A 541 10.01 1.62 19.83
N VAL A 542 10.42 1.85 18.58
CA VAL A 542 10.57 3.21 18.03
C VAL A 542 9.23 3.94 18.04
N TYR A 543 8.17 3.31 17.52
CA TYR A 543 6.84 3.92 17.44
C TYR A 543 6.15 4.04 18.81
N SER A 544 6.39 3.10 19.74
CA SER A 544 5.99 3.28 21.14
C SER A 544 6.70 4.45 21.80
N GLY A 545 7.98 4.67 21.50
CA GLY A 545 8.69 5.86 21.94
C GLY A 545 8.06 7.12 21.35
N ILE A 546 7.75 7.16 20.05
CA ILE A 546 7.11 8.33 19.41
C ILE A 546 5.80 8.70 20.14
N GLY A 547 4.94 7.72 20.45
CA GLY A 547 3.72 7.96 21.20
C GLY A 547 3.96 8.48 22.62
N TRP A 548 4.97 7.93 23.32
CA TRP A 548 5.34 8.37 24.66
C TRP A 548 5.91 9.79 24.69
N PHE A 549 6.81 10.10 23.75
CA PHE A 549 7.39 11.45 23.63
C PHE A 549 6.30 12.47 23.33
N ALA A 550 5.45 12.20 22.33
CA ALA A 550 4.40 13.12 21.92
C ALA A 550 3.42 13.50 23.06
N VAL A 551 3.02 12.52 23.88
CA VAL A 551 1.95 12.72 24.89
C VAL A 551 2.50 12.99 26.29
N GLY A 552 3.73 12.55 26.60
CA GLY A 552 4.29 12.67 27.93
C GLY A 552 5.50 13.59 28.02
N LEU A 553 6.54 13.31 27.24
CA LEU A 553 7.83 13.99 27.42
C LEU A 553 7.84 15.40 26.80
N ASP A 554 7.29 15.56 25.60
CA ASP A 554 7.25 16.84 24.89
C ASP A 554 6.47 17.91 25.67
N PRO A 555 5.27 17.63 26.22
CA PRO A 555 4.58 18.58 27.09
C PRO A 555 5.42 19.07 28.27
N ILE A 556 6.19 18.18 28.91
CA ILE A 556 7.10 18.54 30.01
C ILE A 556 8.23 19.44 29.49
N ILE A 557 8.83 19.10 28.34
CA ILE A 557 9.85 19.96 27.71
C ILE A 557 9.30 21.36 27.43
N PHE A 558 8.06 21.47 26.96
CA PHE A 558 7.46 22.77 26.67
C PHE A 558 7.37 23.65 27.91
N GLU A 559 6.96 23.10 29.05
CA GLU A 559 6.94 23.84 30.31
C GLU A 559 8.36 24.24 30.76
N LEU A 560 9.34 23.34 30.66
CA LEU A 560 10.73 23.60 31.05
C LEU A 560 11.41 24.70 30.21
N VAL A 561 11.09 24.79 28.92
CA VAL A 561 11.66 25.77 27.98
C VAL A 561 10.85 27.08 27.97
N GLY A 562 9.75 27.18 28.74
CA GLY A 562 8.90 28.37 28.79
C GLY A 562 7.98 28.55 27.57
N LEU A 563 7.71 27.45 26.86
CA LEU A 563 6.74 27.34 25.76
C LEU A 563 5.38 26.77 26.24
N GLY A 564 5.29 26.48 27.54
CA GLY A 564 4.10 26.05 28.24
C GLY A 564 3.27 27.20 28.83
N MET A 565 2.26 26.84 29.61
CA MET A 565 1.38 27.81 30.30
C MET A 565 1.93 28.22 31.67
N GLY A 566 3.09 27.69 32.08
CA GLY A 566 3.72 28.01 33.36
C GLY A 566 3.20 27.16 34.52
N VAL A 567 2.59 26.00 34.22
CA VAL A 567 2.16 25.04 35.25
C VAL A 567 3.41 24.39 35.82
N ARG A 568 3.66 24.58 37.12
CA ARG A 568 4.75 23.94 37.85
C ARG A 568 4.17 22.96 38.88
N PRO A 569 4.69 21.74 38.98
CA PRO A 569 4.23 20.72 39.93
C PRO A 569 4.49 21.12 41.38
#